data_AF-A0A9W5E3D2-F1
#
_entry.id   AF-A0A9W5E3D2-F1
#
_cell.length_a   1.000
_cell.length_b   1.000
_cell.length_c   1.000
_cell.angle_alpha   90.00
_cell.angle_beta   90.00
_cell.angle_gamma   90.00
#
_symmetry.space_group_name_H-M   'P 1'
#
loop_
_entity.id
_entity.type
_entity.pdbx_description
1 polymer ?
#
loop_
_entity_poly.entity_id
_entity_poly.type
_entity_poly.pdbx_seq_one_letter_code
_entity_poly.pdbx_strand_id
1 'polypeptide(L)'
;MDLKTVMQELEALGKERTKKIYISNGAHEPVFGVATGAMKPIAKKIKLNQELAEELYATGNYDAMYFAGIIADPKAMSESDFDRWIDGAYFYMLSDYVVAVTLSESNIAQDVADKWIASGDELKMSAGWSCYCWLLGNRKDNEFSESKISDMLEMVKDTIHHSPERTKSAMNNFLNTVAISYVPLHEKAVEVAKEVGIVEVKRDNKKSSLLNASESIQKELDRGRLGFKRKYVRC
;
A
#
# COMPACT_ATOMS: atom_id res chain seq x y z
N MET A 1 12.69 11.26 -20.98
CA MET A 1 13.69 10.22 -20.62
C MET A 1 13.11 8.89 -21.08
N ASP A 2 13.92 8.00 -21.62
CA ASP A 2 13.49 6.67 -22.08
C ASP A 2 13.78 5.59 -21.02
N LEU A 3 13.29 4.37 -21.25
CA LEU A 3 13.47 3.22 -20.36
C LEU A 3 14.95 3.00 -20.02
N LYS A 4 15.81 2.97 -21.03
CA LYS A 4 17.25 2.70 -20.86
C LYS A 4 17.90 3.71 -19.91
N THR A 5 17.65 4.99 -20.12
CA THR A 5 18.21 6.06 -19.28
C THR A 5 17.70 5.94 -17.84
N VAL A 6 16.41 5.68 -17.65
CA VAL A 6 15.82 5.53 -16.31
C VAL A 6 16.39 4.32 -15.58
N MET A 7 16.52 3.17 -16.25
CA MET A 7 17.09 1.97 -15.65
C MET A 7 18.55 2.20 -15.22
N GLN A 8 19.36 2.89 -16.03
CA GLN A 8 20.73 3.26 -15.68
C GLN A 8 20.80 4.21 -14.47
N GLU A 9 19.92 5.23 -14.42
CA GLU A 9 19.87 6.15 -13.28
C GLU A 9 19.42 5.42 -12.00
N LEU A 10 18.44 4.52 -12.07
CA LEU A 10 17.99 3.73 -10.92
C LEU A 10 19.08 2.78 -10.43
N GLU A 11 19.76 2.06 -11.33
CA GLU A 11 20.87 1.18 -10.97
C GLU A 11 21.99 1.96 -10.25
N ALA A 12 22.34 3.14 -10.75
CA ALA A 12 23.38 3.99 -10.16
C ALA A 12 23.00 4.52 -8.76
N LEU A 13 21.70 4.61 -8.43
CA LEU A 13 21.21 4.99 -7.11
C LEU A 13 21.12 3.80 -6.13
N GLY A 14 21.28 2.58 -6.63
CA GLY A 14 21.20 1.35 -5.85
C GLY A 14 22.25 1.28 -4.75
N LYS A 15 21.85 0.77 -3.58
CA LYS A 15 22.75 0.53 -2.44
C LYS A 15 22.54 -0.86 -1.88
N GLU A 16 23.65 -1.57 -1.67
CA GLU A 16 23.65 -2.95 -1.17
C GLU A 16 22.87 -3.13 0.14
N ARG A 17 22.98 -2.16 1.07
CA ARG A 17 22.23 -2.20 2.33
C ARG A 17 20.71 -2.16 2.09
N THR A 18 20.24 -1.28 1.21
CA THR A 18 18.82 -1.14 0.88
C THR A 18 18.34 -2.38 0.12
N LYS A 19 19.14 -2.88 -0.83
CA LYS A 19 18.89 -4.11 -1.57
C LYS A 19 18.67 -5.31 -0.62
N LYS A 20 19.55 -5.50 0.36
CA LYS A 20 19.40 -6.54 1.40
C LYS A 20 18.10 -6.41 2.18
N ILE A 21 17.65 -5.20 2.49
CA ILE A 21 16.37 -4.96 3.18
C ILE A 21 15.20 -5.38 2.28
N TYR A 22 15.21 -4.98 1.00
CA TYR A 22 14.17 -5.36 0.05
C TYR A 22 14.11 -6.88 -0.16
N ILE A 23 15.27 -7.54 -0.31
CA ILE A 23 15.34 -9.01 -0.42
C ILE A 23 14.82 -9.67 0.86
N SER A 24 15.21 -9.18 2.03
CA SER A 24 14.66 -9.68 3.32
C SER A 24 13.15 -9.46 3.46
N ASN A 25 12.58 -8.52 2.71
CA ASN A 25 11.14 -8.29 2.65
C ASN A 25 10.40 -9.12 1.60
N GLY A 26 11.12 -9.86 0.74
CA GLY A 26 10.53 -10.72 -0.28
C GLY A 26 10.81 -10.29 -1.72
N ALA A 27 11.57 -9.21 -1.94
CA ALA A 27 12.06 -8.91 -3.28
C ALA A 27 13.02 -10.02 -3.76
N HIS A 28 13.01 -10.32 -5.05
CA HIS A 28 14.01 -11.17 -5.69
C HIS A 28 14.69 -10.38 -6.82
N GLU A 29 15.80 -10.92 -7.34
CA GLU A 29 16.45 -10.32 -8.50
C GLU A 29 15.51 -10.33 -9.74
N PRO A 30 15.61 -9.32 -10.62
CA PRO A 30 16.50 -8.16 -10.54
C PRO A 30 16.05 -7.11 -9.50
N VAL A 31 16.96 -6.60 -8.67
CA VAL A 31 16.69 -5.50 -7.73
C VAL A 31 17.96 -4.69 -7.44
N PHE A 32 17.86 -3.35 -7.46
CA PHE A 32 18.98 -2.44 -7.26
C PHE A 32 19.12 -1.95 -5.80
N GLY A 33 18.00 -1.76 -5.09
CA GLY A 33 17.99 -1.22 -3.73
C GLY A 33 18.09 0.31 -3.69
N VAL A 34 17.18 1.00 -4.37
CA VAL A 34 17.10 2.45 -4.44
C VAL A 34 16.25 2.98 -3.29
N ALA A 35 16.81 3.86 -2.46
CA ALA A 35 16.01 4.55 -1.46
C ALA A 35 15.01 5.49 -2.14
N THR A 36 13.73 5.44 -1.77
CA THR A 36 12.64 6.15 -2.46
C THR A 36 12.89 7.66 -2.59
N GLY A 37 13.44 8.31 -1.56
CA GLY A 37 13.80 9.74 -1.60
C GLY A 37 14.85 10.12 -2.67
N ALA A 38 15.65 9.15 -3.13
CA ALA A 38 16.61 9.37 -4.21
C ALA A 38 15.95 9.41 -5.60
N MET A 39 14.71 8.92 -5.74
CA MET A 39 13.98 8.91 -7.01
C MET A 39 13.36 10.28 -7.37
N LYS A 40 13.22 11.18 -6.39
CA LYS A 40 12.55 12.49 -6.55
C LYS A 40 13.11 13.37 -7.68
N PRO A 41 14.43 13.47 -7.90
CA PRO A 41 14.97 14.23 -9.03
C PRO A 41 14.58 13.64 -10.38
N ILE A 42 14.54 12.31 -10.50
CA ILE A 42 14.15 11.60 -11.73
C ILE A 42 12.66 11.81 -11.99
N ALA A 43 11.82 11.60 -10.97
CA ALA A 43 10.38 11.81 -11.03
C ALA A 43 10.02 13.24 -11.47
N LYS A 44 10.74 14.25 -10.95
CA LYS A 44 10.51 15.66 -11.32
C LYS A 44 10.78 15.94 -12.81
N LYS A 45 11.77 15.27 -13.41
CA LYS A 45 12.10 15.43 -14.84
C LYS A 45 11.05 14.77 -15.74
N ILE A 46 10.58 13.57 -15.35
CA ILE A 46 9.67 12.76 -16.17
C ILE A 46 8.22 13.20 -16.03
N LYS A 47 7.79 13.54 -14.80
CA LYS A 47 6.37 13.73 -14.42
C LYS A 47 5.57 12.46 -14.71
N LEU A 48 4.33 12.58 -15.20
CA LEU A 48 3.51 11.43 -15.57
C LEU A 48 3.84 10.98 -16.99
N ASN A 49 4.07 9.69 -17.17
CA ASN A 49 4.25 9.03 -18.45
C ASN A 49 3.83 7.55 -18.32
N GLN A 50 2.61 7.24 -18.74
CA GLN A 50 2.05 5.89 -18.61
C GLN A 50 2.80 4.85 -19.46
N GLU A 51 3.20 5.19 -20.70
CA GLU A 51 3.93 4.27 -21.58
C GLU A 51 5.26 3.83 -20.94
N LEU A 52 6.02 4.78 -20.40
CA LEU A 52 7.25 4.49 -19.68
C LEU A 52 6.99 3.74 -18.36
N ALA A 53 5.88 4.01 -17.67
CA ALA A 53 5.50 3.27 -16.47
C ALA A 53 5.24 1.79 -16.79
N GLU A 54 4.53 1.49 -17.87
CA GLU A 54 4.29 0.12 -18.33
C GLU A 54 5.59 -0.60 -18.68
N GLU A 55 6.49 0.05 -19.41
CA GLU A 55 7.81 -0.50 -19.74
C GLU A 55 8.65 -0.81 -18.48
N LEU A 56 8.67 0.11 -17.52
CA LEU A 56 9.39 -0.06 -16.25
C LEU A 56 8.78 -1.17 -15.39
N TYR A 57 7.45 -1.24 -15.32
CA TYR A 57 6.75 -2.25 -14.52
C TYR A 57 6.98 -3.66 -15.11
N ALA A 58 7.00 -3.77 -16.44
CA ALA A 58 7.25 -5.03 -17.14
C ALA A 58 8.67 -5.60 -16.94
N THR A 59 9.62 -4.80 -16.43
CA THR A 59 10.99 -5.29 -16.18
C THR A 59 11.07 -6.35 -15.07
N GLY A 60 10.07 -6.44 -14.20
CA GLY A 60 10.11 -7.27 -13.00
C GLY A 60 11.14 -6.81 -11.96
N ASN A 61 11.82 -5.68 -12.19
CA ASN A 61 12.75 -5.11 -11.23
C ASN A 61 12.00 -4.27 -10.19
N TYR A 62 12.12 -4.64 -8.91
CA TYR A 62 11.35 -3.98 -7.86
C TYR A 62 11.49 -2.45 -7.85
N ASP A 63 12.72 -1.91 -7.99
CA ASP A 63 12.95 -0.47 -7.95
C ASP A 63 12.36 0.24 -9.18
N ALA A 64 12.42 -0.41 -10.35
CA ALA A 64 11.80 0.09 -11.58
C ALA A 64 10.26 0.04 -11.49
N MET A 65 9.69 -1.05 -10.98
CA MET A 65 8.25 -1.19 -10.73
C MET A 65 7.75 -0.17 -9.70
N TYR A 66 8.53 0.08 -8.64
CA TYR A 66 8.21 1.13 -7.68
C TYR A 66 8.20 2.51 -8.33
N PHE A 67 9.22 2.81 -9.15
CA PHE A 67 9.31 4.07 -9.87
C PHE A 67 8.21 4.22 -10.93
N ALA A 68 7.80 3.13 -11.60
CA ALA A 68 6.68 3.11 -12.52
C ALA A 68 5.41 3.63 -11.85
N GLY A 69 5.11 3.18 -10.63
CA GLY A 69 3.98 3.69 -9.87
C GLY A 69 4.02 5.21 -9.65
N ILE A 70 5.20 5.79 -9.43
CA ILE A 70 5.38 7.25 -9.21
C ILE A 70 5.04 8.04 -10.47
N ILE A 71 5.38 7.52 -11.65
CA ILE A 71 5.21 8.22 -12.94
C ILE A 71 3.98 7.76 -13.73
N ALA A 72 3.22 6.78 -13.24
CA ALA A 72 1.98 6.34 -13.87
C ALA A 72 0.92 7.45 -13.89
N ASP A 73 0.03 7.42 -14.88
CA ASP A 73 -1.18 8.24 -14.93
C ASP A 73 -2.41 7.43 -14.46
N PRO A 74 -2.68 7.36 -13.14
CA PRO A 74 -3.73 6.52 -12.58
C PRO A 74 -5.14 6.90 -13.02
N LYS A 75 -5.35 8.10 -13.56
CA LYS A 75 -6.66 8.53 -14.06
C LYS A 75 -6.94 8.01 -15.46
N ALA A 76 -5.90 7.63 -16.20
CA ALA A 76 -5.99 7.00 -17.51
C ALA A 76 -5.99 5.47 -17.44
N MET A 77 -5.54 4.89 -16.32
CA MET A 77 -5.55 3.44 -16.09
C MET A 77 -6.98 2.90 -15.92
N SER A 78 -7.28 1.85 -16.68
CA SER A 78 -8.51 1.07 -16.55
C SER A 78 -8.40 0.01 -15.45
N GLU A 79 -9.53 -0.62 -15.09
CA GLU A 79 -9.51 -1.79 -14.18
C GLU A 79 -8.59 -2.90 -14.72
N SER A 80 -8.61 -3.15 -16.03
CA SER A 80 -7.73 -4.16 -16.66
C SER A 80 -6.24 -3.81 -16.51
N ASP A 81 -5.88 -2.52 -16.47
CA ASP A 81 -4.50 -2.12 -16.25
C ASP A 81 -4.08 -2.39 -14.80
N PHE A 82 -4.96 -2.12 -13.84
CA PHE A 82 -4.72 -2.48 -12.45
C PHE A 82 -4.67 -3.98 -12.23
N ASP A 83 -5.47 -4.77 -12.93
CA ASP A 83 -5.40 -6.24 -12.90
C ASP A 83 -4.05 -6.75 -13.42
N ARG A 84 -3.56 -6.21 -14.56
CA ARG A 84 -2.20 -6.54 -15.05
C ARG A 84 -1.12 -6.19 -14.03
N TRP A 85 -1.25 -5.02 -13.39
CA TRP A 85 -0.27 -4.57 -12.39
C TRP A 85 -0.30 -5.45 -11.14
N ILE A 86 -1.48 -5.75 -10.59
CA ILE A 86 -1.58 -6.57 -9.37
C ILE A 86 -1.16 -8.02 -9.62
N ASP A 87 -1.38 -8.57 -10.81
CA ASP A 87 -0.89 -9.92 -11.18
C ASP A 87 0.64 -9.97 -11.23
N GLY A 88 1.31 -8.86 -11.55
CA GLY A 88 2.77 -8.72 -11.47
C GLY A 88 3.30 -8.41 -10.06
N ALA A 89 2.44 -8.09 -9.09
CA ALA A 89 2.84 -7.70 -7.75
C ALA A 89 3.16 -8.92 -6.87
N TYR A 90 4.34 -9.51 -7.08
CA TYR A 90 4.73 -10.79 -6.46
C TYR A 90 5.01 -10.75 -4.94
N PHE A 91 5.02 -9.57 -4.30
CA PHE A 91 5.16 -9.44 -2.85
C PHE A 91 4.58 -8.11 -2.34
N TYR A 92 4.43 -8.01 -1.02
CA TYR A 92 3.61 -6.95 -0.41
C TYR A 92 4.08 -5.52 -0.68
N MET A 93 5.38 -5.28 -0.89
CA MET A 93 5.82 -3.92 -1.17
C MET A 93 5.34 -3.43 -2.55
N LEU A 94 5.07 -4.33 -3.50
CA LEU A 94 4.43 -3.99 -4.77
C LEU A 94 2.93 -3.82 -4.58
N SER A 95 2.24 -4.79 -3.96
CA SER A 95 0.79 -4.73 -3.78
C SER A 95 0.37 -3.51 -2.96
N ASP A 96 1.03 -3.26 -1.83
CA ASP A 96 0.58 -2.30 -0.82
C ASP A 96 1.11 -0.88 -1.06
N TYR A 97 2.36 -0.75 -1.55
CA TYR A 97 3.04 0.55 -1.67
C TYR A 97 3.24 1.03 -3.12
N VAL A 98 2.99 0.18 -4.11
CA VAL A 98 3.03 0.55 -5.53
C VAL A 98 1.64 0.53 -6.12
N VAL A 99 1.06 -0.65 -6.29
CA VAL A 99 -0.23 -0.85 -6.98
C VAL A 99 -1.37 -0.17 -6.22
N ALA A 100 -1.53 -0.45 -4.91
CA ALA A 100 -2.59 0.16 -4.11
C ALA A 100 -2.47 1.69 -3.99
N VAL A 101 -1.24 2.22 -3.93
CA VAL A 101 -1.03 3.67 -3.88
C VAL A 101 -1.41 4.29 -5.22
N THR A 102 -0.99 3.71 -6.35
CA THR A 102 -1.41 4.16 -7.68
C THR A 102 -2.93 4.08 -7.83
N LEU A 103 -3.55 2.97 -7.42
CA LEU A 103 -5.01 2.79 -7.49
C LEU A 103 -5.76 3.83 -6.66
N SER A 104 -5.25 4.21 -5.48
CA SER A 104 -5.90 5.22 -4.63
C SER A 104 -6.04 6.61 -5.29
N GLU A 105 -5.20 6.88 -6.30
CA GLU A 105 -5.20 8.11 -7.09
C GLU A 105 -6.08 8.01 -8.36
N SER A 106 -6.69 6.86 -8.62
CA SER A 106 -7.60 6.60 -9.74
C SER A 106 -9.06 6.96 -9.41
N ASN A 107 -9.91 7.01 -10.45
CA ASN A 107 -11.35 7.25 -10.30
C ASN A 107 -12.14 5.98 -9.91
N ILE A 108 -11.53 4.80 -10.04
CA ILE A 108 -12.16 3.48 -9.86
C ILE A 108 -11.68 2.76 -8.58
N ALA A 109 -11.06 3.52 -7.67
CA ALA A 109 -10.30 2.98 -6.55
C ALA A 109 -11.11 2.08 -5.61
N GLN A 110 -12.32 2.50 -5.21
CA GLN A 110 -13.16 1.72 -4.30
C GLN A 110 -13.68 0.45 -4.98
N ASP A 111 -14.16 0.55 -6.23
CA ASP A 111 -14.72 -0.59 -6.96
C ASP A 111 -13.68 -1.70 -7.18
N VAL A 112 -12.45 -1.33 -7.57
CA VAL A 112 -11.35 -2.30 -7.74
C VAL A 112 -10.87 -2.86 -6.40
N ALA A 113 -10.72 -2.00 -5.38
CA ALA A 113 -10.30 -2.44 -4.05
C ALA A 113 -11.29 -3.44 -3.44
N ASP A 114 -12.60 -3.24 -3.62
CA ASP A 114 -13.64 -4.14 -3.13
C ASP A 114 -13.55 -5.52 -3.80
N LYS A 115 -13.38 -5.57 -5.13
CA LYS A 115 -13.17 -6.81 -5.88
C LYS A 115 -11.92 -7.55 -5.40
N TRP A 116 -10.84 -6.83 -5.14
CA TRP A 116 -9.61 -7.41 -4.64
C TRP A 116 -9.73 -7.93 -3.20
N ILE A 117 -10.43 -7.22 -2.31
CA ILE A 117 -10.76 -7.71 -0.95
C ILE A 117 -11.59 -9.00 -1.02
N ALA A 118 -12.52 -9.11 -1.97
CA ALA A 118 -13.37 -10.29 -2.12
C ALA A 118 -12.70 -11.46 -2.86
N SER A 119 -11.48 -11.28 -3.39
CA SER A 119 -10.86 -12.24 -4.32
C SER A 119 -10.38 -13.55 -3.67
N GLY A 120 -10.11 -13.54 -2.36
CA GLY A 120 -9.45 -14.67 -1.67
C GLY A 120 -7.96 -14.82 -1.96
N ASP A 121 -7.38 -14.01 -2.86
CA ASP A 121 -5.94 -13.96 -3.10
C ASP A 121 -5.24 -13.03 -2.10
N GLU A 122 -4.20 -13.54 -1.44
CA GLU A 122 -3.53 -12.85 -0.33
C GLU A 122 -3.05 -11.43 -0.69
N LEU A 123 -2.38 -11.27 -1.83
CA LEU A 123 -1.77 -10.00 -2.23
C LEU A 123 -2.79 -9.04 -2.86
N LYS A 124 -3.78 -9.55 -3.61
CA LYS A 124 -4.91 -8.73 -4.05
C LYS A 124 -5.68 -8.19 -2.85
N MET A 125 -6.04 -9.04 -1.89
CA MET A 125 -6.71 -8.59 -0.66
C MET A 125 -5.86 -7.56 0.09
N SER A 126 -4.55 -7.81 0.23
CA SER A 126 -3.62 -6.86 0.86
C SER A 126 -3.60 -5.49 0.15
N ALA A 127 -3.58 -5.48 -1.18
CA ALA A 127 -3.67 -4.25 -1.97
C ALA A 127 -5.01 -3.54 -1.81
N GLY A 128 -6.13 -4.28 -1.79
CA GLY A 128 -7.46 -3.71 -1.61
C GLY A 128 -7.60 -2.99 -0.25
N TRP A 129 -7.23 -3.65 0.85
CA TRP A 129 -7.21 -3.04 2.19
C TRP A 129 -6.24 -1.86 2.27
N SER A 130 -5.06 -1.98 1.67
CA SER A 130 -4.08 -0.89 1.61
C SER A 130 -4.60 0.31 0.82
N CYS A 131 -5.32 0.08 -0.29
CA CYS A 131 -5.93 1.14 -1.10
C CYS A 131 -6.87 1.99 -0.25
N TYR A 132 -7.73 1.37 0.58
CA TYR A 132 -8.58 2.09 1.52
C TYR A 132 -7.80 2.95 2.51
N CYS A 133 -6.67 2.47 3.03
CA CYS A 133 -5.82 3.26 3.92
C CYS A 133 -5.32 4.54 3.22
N TRP A 134 -4.89 4.42 1.95
CA TRP A 134 -4.41 5.55 1.16
C TRP A 134 -5.54 6.50 0.76
N LEU A 135 -6.72 5.97 0.43
CA LEU A 135 -7.92 6.74 0.16
C LEU A 135 -8.32 7.59 1.38
N LEU A 136 -8.39 7.01 2.57
CA LEU A 136 -8.73 7.71 3.81
C LEU A 136 -7.74 8.82 4.17
N GLY A 137 -6.48 8.70 3.79
CA GLY A 137 -5.47 9.74 3.96
C GLY A 137 -5.54 10.86 2.92
N ASN A 138 -6.14 10.62 1.75
CA ASN A 138 -6.13 11.55 0.61
C ASN A 138 -7.49 12.21 0.32
N ARG A 139 -8.60 11.56 0.71
CA ARG A 139 -9.98 11.97 0.42
C ARG A 139 -10.72 12.45 1.67
N LYS A 140 -11.77 13.24 1.45
CA LYS A 140 -12.64 13.72 2.53
C LYS A 140 -13.57 12.59 2.99
N ASP A 141 -14.01 12.66 4.25
CA ASP A 141 -14.84 11.60 4.85
C ASP A 141 -16.17 11.41 4.11
N ASN A 142 -16.74 12.49 3.55
CA ASN A 142 -17.98 12.43 2.79
C ASN A 142 -17.88 11.70 1.42
N GLU A 143 -16.69 11.29 1.01
CA GLU A 143 -16.49 10.44 -0.17
C GLU A 143 -16.64 8.94 0.15
N PHE A 144 -16.88 8.60 1.42
CA PHE A 144 -17.07 7.25 1.91
C PHE A 144 -18.45 7.09 2.52
N SER A 145 -19.04 5.91 2.34
CA SER A 145 -20.22 5.52 3.11
C SER A 145 -19.77 5.08 4.50
N GLU A 146 -20.26 5.75 5.54
CA GLU A 146 -19.97 5.38 6.93
C GLU A 146 -20.38 3.94 7.23
N SER A 147 -21.57 3.50 6.76
CA SER A 147 -22.01 2.12 6.96
C SER A 147 -21.06 1.12 6.32
N LYS A 148 -20.54 1.42 5.11
CA LYS A 148 -19.57 0.57 4.43
C LYS A 148 -18.28 0.42 5.24
N ILE A 149 -17.71 1.54 5.72
CA ILE A 149 -16.48 1.49 6.53
C ILE A 149 -16.73 0.78 7.87
N SER A 150 -17.91 0.96 8.47
CA SER A 150 -18.33 0.24 9.68
C SER A 150 -18.40 -1.27 9.45
N ASP A 151 -19.02 -1.71 8.35
CA ASP A 151 -19.10 -3.14 8.00
C ASP A 151 -17.73 -3.73 7.71
N MET A 152 -16.83 -2.94 7.09
CA MET A 152 -15.43 -3.34 6.89
C MET A 152 -14.69 -3.49 8.23
N LEU A 153 -14.94 -2.66 9.24
CA LEU A 153 -14.37 -2.84 10.58
C LEU A 153 -14.85 -4.15 11.23
N GLU A 154 -16.14 -4.48 11.11
CA GLU A 154 -16.68 -5.76 11.60
C GLU A 154 -16.04 -6.95 10.88
N MET A 155 -15.91 -6.87 9.55
CA MET A 155 -15.21 -7.90 8.78
C MET A 155 -13.77 -8.09 9.27
N VAL A 156 -13.04 -7.00 9.54
CA VAL A 156 -11.70 -7.08 10.13
C VAL A 156 -11.73 -7.78 11.48
N LYS A 157 -12.63 -7.37 12.38
CA LYS A 157 -12.79 -7.96 13.70
C LYS A 157 -12.94 -9.49 13.64
N ASP A 158 -13.82 -9.97 12.76
CA ASP A 158 -14.21 -11.37 12.71
C ASP A 158 -13.19 -12.25 11.97
N THR A 159 -12.44 -11.68 11.01
CA THR A 159 -11.65 -12.50 10.06
C THR A 159 -10.14 -12.28 10.12
N ILE A 160 -9.64 -11.20 10.72
CA ILE A 160 -8.20 -10.85 10.67
C ILE A 160 -7.30 -11.98 11.16
N HIS A 161 -7.63 -12.64 12.27
CA HIS A 161 -6.78 -13.69 12.85
C HIS A 161 -6.66 -14.95 11.99
N HIS A 162 -7.61 -15.17 11.08
CA HIS A 162 -7.66 -16.32 10.16
C HIS A 162 -7.31 -15.94 8.71
N SER A 163 -7.02 -14.66 8.44
CA SER A 163 -6.69 -14.17 7.12
C SER A 163 -5.25 -14.55 6.71
N PRO A 164 -4.89 -14.46 5.42
CA PRO A 164 -3.51 -14.59 4.99
C PRO A 164 -2.57 -13.55 5.63
N GLU A 165 -1.28 -13.84 5.68
CA GLU A 165 -0.31 -13.09 6.49
C GLU A 165 -0.12 -11.63 6.04
N ARG A 166 -0.10 -11.37 4.73
CA ARG A 166 -0.05 -10.00 4.18
C ARG A 166 -1.38 -9.29 4.36
N THR A 167 -2.49 -10.00 4.15
CA THR A 167 -3.84 -9.47 4.38
C THR A 167 -4.03 -9.00 5.82
N LYS A 168 -3.58 -9.77 6.82
CA LYS A 168 -3.53 -9.35 8.24
C LYS A 168 -2.85 -8.00 8.43
N SER A 169 -1.70 -7.81 7.80
CA SER A 169 -0.94 -6.56 7.89
C SER A 169 -1.74 -5.38 7.35
N ALA A 170 -2.39 -5.55 6.19
CA ALA A 170 -3.19 -4.50 5.56
C ALA A 170 -4.49 -4.21 6.33
N MET A 171 -5.18 -5.23 6.84
CA MET A 171 -6.36 -5.08 7.70
C MET A 171 -6.01 -4.36 9.01
N ASN A 172 -4.88 -4.70 9.64
CA ASN A 172 -4.41 -3.99 10.82
C ASN A 172 -4.09 -2.52 10.50
N ASN A 173 -3.50 -2.23 9.33
CA ASN A 173 -3.29 -0.85 8.88
C ASN A 173 -4.62 -0.10 8.66
N PHE A 174 -5.65 -0.79 8.16
CA PHE A 174 -6.99 -0.24 8.00
C PHE A 174 -7.60 0.16 9.35
N LEU A 175 -7.53 -0.69 10.39
CA LEU A 175 -7.97 -0.33 11.75
C LEU A 175 -7.33 0.97 12.25
N ASN A 176 -6.00 1.05 12.14
CA ASN A 176 -5.25 2.24 12.54
C ASN A 176 -5.68 3.47 11.74
N THR A 177 -5.86 3.31 10.43
CA THR A 177 -6.19 4.43 9.55
C THR A 177 -7.60 4.93 9.77
N VAL A 178 -8.59 4.05 9.96
CA VAL A 178 -9.97 4.46 10.29
C VAL A 178 -9.98 5.20 11.63
N ALA A 179 -9.36 4.64 12.67
CA ALA A 179 -9.32 5.25 13.99
C ALA A 179 -8.69 6.65 14.01
N ILE A 180 -7.70 6.92 13.15
CA ILE A 180 -6.98 8.22 13.15
C ILE A 180 -7.51 9.17 12.07
N SER A 181 -7.79 8.68 10.88
CA SER A 181 -8.07 9.48 9.69
C SER A 181 -9.55 9.52 9.30
N TYR A 182 -10.42 8.72 9.91
CA TYR A 182 -11.87 8.70 9.63
C TYR A 182 -12.64 8.88 10.94
N VAL A 183 -12.73 10.14 11.38
CA VAL A 183 -13.30 10.54 12.68
C VAL A 183 -14.72 10.01 12.91
N PRO A 184 -15.62 9.91 11.91
CA PRO A 184 -16.98 9.40 12.16
C PRO A 184 -17.04 8.00 12.80
N LEU A 185 -16.01 7.17 12.65
CA LEU A 185 -15.92 5.84 13.26
C LEU A 185 -14.72 5.68 14.19
N HIS A 186 -14.20 6.78 14.75
CA HIS A 186 -13.06 6.74 15.66
C HIS A 186 -13.30 5.77 16.82
N GLU A 187 -14.39 5.96 17.56
CA GLU A 187 -14.71 5.17 18.76
C GLU A 187 -14.88 3.69 18.42
N LYS A 188 -15.61 3.39 17.34
CA LYS A 188 -15.81 2.01 16.86
C LYS A 188 -14.49 1.35 16.48
N ALA A 189 -13.62 2.06 15.75
CA ALA A 189 -12.32 1.49 15.34
C ALA A 189 -11.39 1.25 16.54
N VAL A 190 -11.43 2.10 17.57
CA VAL A 190 -10.70 1.89 18.83
C VAL A 190 -11.23 0.65 19.57
N GLU A 191 -12.56 0.50 19.65
CA GLU A 191 -13.19 -0.68 20.26
C GLU A 191 -12.81 -1.97 19.52
N VAL A 192 -12.95 -1.99 18.20
CA VAL A 192 -12.55 -3.13 17.36
C VAL A 192 -11.06 -3.43 17.52
N ALA A 193 -10.19 -2.42 17.55
CA ALA A 193 -8.75 -2.63 17.76
C ALA A 193 -8.43 -3.27 19.12
N LYS A 194 -9.25 -3.01 20.15
CA LYS A 194 -9.11 -3.63 21.46
C LYS A 194 -9.58 -5.09 21.45
N GLU A 195 -10.69 -5.38 20.77
CA GLU A 195 -11.22 -6.75 20.61
C GLU A 195 -10.29 -7.62 19.76
N VAL A 196 -9.74 -7.07 18.67
CA VAL A 196 -8.77 -7.75 17.82
C VAL A 196 -7.49 -8.09 18.59
N GLY A 197 -6.98 -7.18 19.42
CA GLY A 197 -5.77 -7.40 20.20
C GLY A 197 -4.50 -7.51 19.34
N ILE A 198 -3.58 -8.41 19.72
CA ILE A 198 -2.31 -8.60 19.00
C ILE A 198 -2.54 -9.42 17.73
N VAL A 199 -2.09 -8.90 16.60
CA VAL A 199 -2.10 -9.60 15.31
C VAL A 199 -0.69 -10.08 14.98
N GLU A 200 -0.49 -11.40 14.97
CA GLU A 200 0.76 -11.99 14.49
C GLU A 200 0.77 -12.10 12.97
N VAL A 201 1.79 -11.51 12.36
CA VAL A 201 2.10 -11.64 10.94
C VAL A 201 3.38 -12.44 10.78
N LYS A 202 3.26 -13.69 10.34
CA LYS A 202 4.38 -14.58 10.04
C LYS A 202 5.11 -14.09 8.79
N ARG A 203 6.43 -14.31 8.79
CA ARG A 203 7.33 -13.79 7.76
C ARG A 203 8.43 -14.81 7.50
N ASP A 204 8.72 -15.04 6.23
CA ASP A 204 9.76 -15.98 5.87
C ASP A 204 11.13 -15.46 6.31
N ASN A 205 11.96 -16.36 6.86
CA ASN A 205 13.35 -16.12 7.22
C ASN A 205 13.59 -14.99 8.25
N LYS A 206 12.55 -14.57 8.99
CA LYS A 206 12.66 -13.57 10.07
C LYS A 206 11.58 -13.78 11.12
N LYS A 207 11.74 -13.13 12.29
CA LYS A 207 10.73 -13.20 13.36
C LYS A 207 9.38 -12.68 12.85
N SER A 208 8.28 -13.25 13.33
CA SER A 208 6.94 -12.68 13.10
C SER A 208 6.89 -11.21 13.53
N SER A 209 6.02 -10.43 12.89
CA SER A 209 5.66 -9.10 13.35
C SER A 209 4.46 -9.22 14.29
N LEU A 210 4.57 -8.68 15.50
CA LEU A 210 3.45 -8.60 16.44
C LEU A 210 2.88 -7.19 16.36
N LEU A 211 1.77 -7.04 15.65
CA LEU A 211 1.10 -5.76 15.44
C LEU A 211 0.11 -5.53 16.58
N ASN A 212 0.08 -4.29 17.09
CA ASN A 212 -0.85 -3.85 18.12
C ASN A 212 -1.52 -2.56 17.65
N ALA A 213 -2.72 -2.69 17.09
CA ALA A 213 -3.49 -1.53 16.61
C ALA A 213 -3.85 -0.60 17.78
N SER A 214 -4.26 -1.13 18.93
CA SER A 214 -4.60 -0.31 20.11
C SER A 214 -3.42 0.58 20.54
N GLU A 215 -2.21 0.02 20.63
CA GLU A 215 -1.00 0.78 20.98
C GLU A 215 -0.63 1.80 19.90
N SER A 216 -0.75 1.41 18.63
CA SER A 216 -0.40 2.28 17.50
C SER A 216 -1.35 3.47 17.38
N ILE A 217 -2.66 3.24 17.57
CA ILE A 217 -3.68 4.30 17.65
C ILE A 217 -3.38 5.24 18.81
N GLN A 218 -3.13 4.70 20.02
CA GLN A 218 -2.83 5.52 21.19
C GLN A 218 -1.61 6.44 20.96
N LYS A 219 -0.53 5.93 20.36
CA LYS A 219 0.65 6.75 20.03
C LYS A 219 0.34 7.91 19.08
N GLU A 220 -0.58 7.74 18.14
CA GLU A 220 -0.98 8.82 17.24
C GLU A 220 -1.91 9.84 17.94
N LEU A 221 -2.76 9.38 18.87
CA LEU A 221 -3.55 10.26 19.75
C LEU A 221 -2.66 11.10 20.66
N ASP A 222 -1.63 10.49 21.28
CA ASP A 222 -0.65 11.19 22.14
C ASP A 222 0.11 12.28 21.37
N ARG A 223 0.24 12.13 20.04
CA ARG A 223 0.84 13.11 19.13
C ARG A 223 -0.16 14.16 18.65
N GLY A 224 -1.41 14.13 19.11
CA GLY A 224 -2.47 15.05 18.70
C GLY A 224 -2.91 14.88 17.24
N ARG A 225 -2.87 13.65 16.69
CA ARG A 225 -3.11 13.39 15.26
C ARG A 225 -4.51 12.86 14.95
N LEU A 226 -5.47 12.95 15.87
CA LEU A 226 -6.86 12.62 15.56
C LEU A 226 -7.38 13.50 14.41
N GLY A 227 -8.01 12.88 13.41
CA GLY A 227 -8.46 13.53 12.18
C GLY A 227 -7.34 13.86 11.18
N PHE A 228 -6.08 13.49 11.47
CA PHE A 228 -4.96 13.78 10.58
C PHE A 228 -5.06 12.95 9.30
N LYS A 229 -5.11 13.64 8.15
CA LYS A 229 -5.06 13.05 6.82
C LYS A 229 -3.83 13.52 6.07
N ARG A 230 -3.13 12.61 5.40
CA ARG A 230 -2.09 12.94 4.41
C ARG A 230 -2.08 11.94 3.27
N LYS A 231 -1.83 12.45 2.07
CA LYS A 231 -1.45 11.61 0.93
C LYS A 231 -0.18 10.82 1.26
N TYR A 232 -0.11 9.58 0.80
CA TYR A 232 1.08 8.75 0.96
C TYR A 232 2.30 9.39 0.28
N VAL A 233 3.45 9.37 0.97
CA VAL A 233 4.69 9.99 0.49
C VAL A 233 5.49 8.96 -0.29
N ARG A 234 5.51 9.07 -1.62
CA ARG A 234 6.14 8.09 -2.53
C ARG A 234 7.65 8.31 -2.73
N CYS A 235 8.13 9.56 -2.76
CA CYS A 235 9.55 9.91 -2.93
C CYS A 235 9.85 11.37 -2.53
#